data_AF-A0A1F8C3Q9-F1
#
_entry.id   AF-A0A1F8C3Q9-F1
#
_cell.length_a   1.000
_cell.length_b   1.000
_cell.length_c   1.000
_cell.angle_alpha   90.00
_cell.angle_beta   90.00
_cell.angle_gamma   90.00
#
_symmetry.space_group_name_H-M   'P 1'
#
loop_
_entity.id
_entity.type
_entity.pdbx_description
1 polymer ?
#
loop_
_entity_poly.entity_id
_entity_poly.type
_entity_poly.pdbx_seq_one_letter_code
_entity_poly.pdbx_strand_id
1 'polypeptide(L)'
;MPKPSPFKVRPNLLPKSDPRYKKWRESLKKRPPPWDAGHTKETHPGLKKISEARKRIDNFAKWRQHARENGLIPASYPPFEKTKDLATLIDLTLGDGHINKFPRTEKLFIYSRILTTSPFQTETRNY
;
A
#
# COMPACT_ATOMS: atom_id res chain seq x y z
N MET A 1 34.95 35.53 -19.77
CA MET A 1 34.27 34.60 -18.83
C MET A 1 32.80 34.51 -19.21
N PRO A 2 32.20 33.32 -19.36
CA PRO A 2 30.78 33.20 -19.69
C PRO A 2 29.92 33.77 -18.56
N LYS A 3 28.92 34.59 -18.91
CA LYS A 3 27.97 35.16 -17.94
C LYS A 3 27.21 34.03 -17.24
N PRO A 4 27.00 34.08 -15.91
CA PRO A 4 26.23 33.06 -15.22
C PRO A 4 24.81 33.02 -15.79
N SER A 5 24.33 31.81 -16.09
CA SER A 5 22.97 31.57 -16.54
C SER A 5 21.96 32.19 -15.56
N PRO A 6 20.92 32.90 -16.05
CA PRO A 6 19.89 33.48 -15.19
C PRO A 6 19.03 32.39 -14.49
N PHE A 7 19.12 31.14 -14.93
CA PHE A 7 18.36 30.05 -14.36
C PHE A 7 19.12 29.39 -13.21
N LYS A 8 18.53 29.46 -12.02
CA LYS A 8 19.03 28.78 -10.82
C LYS A 8 18.99 27.27 -11.05
N VAL A 9 20.15 26.68 -11.36
CA VAL A 9 20.28 25.24 -11.58
C VAL A 9 19.85 24.51 -10.32
N ARG A 10 18.82 23.66 -10.43
CA ARG A 10 18.33 22.83 -9.34
C ARG A 10 19.20 21.58 -9.23
N PRO A 11 20.06 21.43 -8.19
CA PRO A 11 21.05 20.36 -8.15
C PRO A 11 20.42 18.96 -8.06
N ASN A 12 19.19 18.84 -7.57
CA ASN A 12 18.45 17.58 -7.47
C ASN A 12 18.00 17.01 -8.82
N LEU A 13 18.00 17.82 -9.88
CA LEU A 13 17.64 17.40 -11.24
C LEU A 13 18.88 17.05 -12.09
N LEU A 14 20.08 17.20 -11.55
CA LEU A 14 21.32 16.86 -12.24
C LEU A 14 21.58 15.34 -12.18
N PRO A 15 22.30 14.77 -13.15
CA PRO A 15 22.75 13.38 -13.10
C PRO A 15 23.53 13.09 -11.82
N LYS A 16 23.39 11.86 -11.29
CA LYS A 16 24.05 11.44 -10.05
C LYS A 16 25.59 11.52 -10.11
N SER A 17 26.15 11.46 -11.32
CA SER A 17 27.58 11.58 -11.58
C SER A 17 28.09 13.03 -11.48
N ASP A 18 27.22 14.04 -11.60
CA ASP A 18 27.59 15.46 -11.61
C ASP A 18 28.20 15.91 -10.27
N PRO A 19 29.36 16.58 -10.26
CA PRO A 19 29.99 17.09 -9.03
C PRO A 19 29.08 17.98 -8.18
N ARG A 20 28.19 18.76 -8.81
CA ARG A 20 27.24 19.64 -8.13
C ARG A 20 26.15 18.85 -7.41
N TYR A 21 25.68 17.74 -8.00
CA TYR A 21 24.76 16.81 -7.35
C TYR A 21 25.41 16.18 -6.12
N LYS A 22 26.65 15.69 -6.26
CA LYS A 22 27.43 15.09 -5.15
C LYS A 22 27.61 16.08 -4.00
N LYS A 23 28.05 17.31 -4.30
CA LYS A 23 28.23 18.38 -3.30
C LYS A 23 26.92 18.73 -2.59
N TRP A 24 25.81 18.85 -3.34
CA TRP A 24 24.49 19.08 -2.75
C TRP A 24 24.08 17.92 -1.83
N ARG A 25 24.27 16.67 -2.25
CA ARG A 25 23.92 15.49 -1.46
C ARG A 25 24.71 15.40 -0.15
N GLU A 26 26.02 15.67 -0.18
CA GLU A 26 26.83 15.76 1.04
C GLU A 26 26.35 16.87 1.98
N SER A 27 25.91 18.01 1.44
CA SER A 27 25.35 19.10 2.24
C SER A 27 24.07 18.71 2.98
N LEU A 28 23.28 17.78 2.44
CA LEU A 28 22.04 17.33 3.08
C LEU A 28 22.29 16.46 4.31
N LYS A 29 23.40 15.70 4.36
CA LYS A 29 23.74 14.87 5.52
C LYS A 29 23.99 15.68 6.79
N LYS A 30 24.46 16.94 6.64
CA LYS A 30 24.73 17.85 7.75
C LYS A 30 23.48 18.57 8.27
N ARG A 31 22.34 18.45 7.58
CA ARG A 31 21.12 19.12 8.00
C ARG A 31 20.45 18.33 9.11
N PRO A 32 19.87 19.00 10.12
CA PRO A 32 18.98 18.30 11.04
C PRO A 32 17.83 17.67 10.23
N PRO A 33 17.26 16.54 10.71
CA PRO A 33 16.10 15.97 10.08
C PRO A 33 14.98 17.03 9.95
N PRO A 34 14.12 16.91 8.92
CA PRO A 34 12.96 17.80 8.78
C PRO A 34 12.19 17.88 10.10
N TRP A 35 11.72 19.07 10.47
CA TRP A 35 11.00 19.28 11.74
C TRP A 35 9.67 18.51 11.80
N ASP A 36 9.15 18.10 10.64
CA ASP A 36 7.98 17.26 10.42
C ASP A 36 8.32 15.77 10.23
N ALA A 37 9.61 15.40 10.29
CA ALA A 37 10.03 14.00 10.29
C ALA A 37 9.59 13.36 11.61
N GLY A 38 8.33 12.90 11.63
CA GLY A 38 7.75 12.22 12.77
C GLY A 38 8.60 11.05 13.22
N HIS A 39 8.59 10.79 14.52
CA HIS A 39 9.28 9.64 15.06
C HIS A 39 8.68 8.32 14.56
N THR A 40 9.56 7.37 14.25
CA THR A 40 9.22 5.97 13.97
C THR A 40 9.37 5.11 15.22
N LYS A 41 8.97 3.83 15.16
CA LYS A 41 9.08 2.91 16.29
C LYS A 41 10.54 2.55 16.61
N GLU A 42 11.41 2.67 15.62
CA GLU A 42 12.83 2.36 15.68
C GLU A 42 13.62 3.55 16.23
N THR A 43 13.10 4.77 16.05
CA THR A 43 13.77 6.02 16.40
C THR A 43 13.33 6.60 17.75
N HIS A 44 12.15 6.25 18.26
CA HIS A 44 11.66 6.78 19.54
C HIS A 44 11.15 5.68 20.51
N PRO A 45 11.77 5.52 21.69
CA PRO A 45 11.46 4.44 22.64
C PRO A 45 10.02 4.50 23.17
N GLY A 46 9.44 5.70 23.31
CA GLY A 46 8.04 5.85 23.70
C GLY A 46 7.05 5.29 22.67
N LEU A 47 7.34 5.45 21.37
CA LEU A 47 6.49 4.91 20.30
C LEU A 47 6.62 3.39 20.21
N LYS A 48 7.83 2.88 20.43
CA LYS A 48 8.09 1.44 20.56
C LYS A 48 7.28 0.84 21.70
N LYS A 49 7.37 1.42 22.91
CA LYS A 49 6.64 0.99 24.10
C LYS A 49 5.12 0.98 23.88
N ILE A 50 4.56 2.04 23.30
CA ILE A 50 3.12 2.11 22.98
C ILE A 50 2.73 1.03 21.96
N SER A 51 3.53 0.84 20.91
CA SER A 51 3.25 -0.18 19.91
C SER A 51 3.31 -1.59 20.48
N GLU A 52 4.30 -1.89 21.32
CA GLU A 52 4.48 -3.20 21.95
C GLU A 52 3.38 -3.49 22.97
N ALA A 53 3.00 -2.51 23.79
CA ALA A 53 1.89 -2.63 24.73
C ALA A 53 0.55 -2.89 24.01
N ARG A 54 0.30 -2.23 22.87
CA ARG A 54 -0.93 -2.41 22.09
C ARG A 54 -1.03 -3.74 21.35
N LYS A 55 0.09 -4.40 21.02
CA LYS A 55 0.08 -5.73 20.36
C LYS A 55 -0.58 -6.82 21.21
N ARG A 56 -0.66 -6.63 22.53
CA ARG A 56 -1.18 -7.64 23.47
C ARG A 56 -2.69 -7.51 23.73
N ILE A 57 -3.32 -6.41 23.30
CA ILE A 57 -4.73 -6.14 23.61
C ILE A 57 -5.56 -6.32 22.34
N ASP A 58 -6.29 -7.42 22.31
CA ASP A 58 -7.30 -7.65 21.29
C ASP A 58 -8.63 -7.00 21.73
N ASN A 59 -8.81 -5.74 21.32
CA ASN A 59 -9.99 -4.94 21.69
C ASN A 59 -11.32 -5.58 21.26
N PHE A 60 -11.30 -6.53 20.31
CA PHE A 60 -12.49 -7.17 19.77
C PHE A 60 -12.67 -8.61 20.26
N ALA A 61 -11.83 -9.11 21.17
CA ALA A 61 -11.94 -10.48 21.68
C ALA A 61 -13.31 -10.76 22.32
N LYS A 62 -13.75 -9.88 23.23
CA LYS A 62 -15.07 -10.00 23.88
C LYS A 62 -16.21 -9.89 22.87
N TRP A 63 -16.11 -8.96 21.93
CA TRP A 63 -17.11 -8.81 20.88
C TRP A 63 -17.19 -10.05 19.98
N ARG A 64 -16.05 -10.60 19.54
CA ARG A 64 -16.02 -11.81 18.71
C ARG A 64 -16.56 -13.02 19.46
N GLN A 65 -16.26 -13.14 20.74
CA GLN A 65 -16.84 -14.19 21.58
C GLN A 65 -18.36 -14.07 21.62
N HIS A 66 -18.88 -12.89 21.96
CA HIS A 66 -20.32 -12.63 22.00
C HIS A 66 -20.99 -12.85 20.63
N ALA A 67 -20.34 -12.43 19.55
CA ALA A 67 -20.84 -12.62 18.19
C ALA A 67 -20.90 -14.10 17.80
N ARG A 68 -19.98 -14.95 18.27
CA ARG A 68 -20.05 -16.41 18.09
C ARG A 68 -21.15 -17.04 18.92
N GLU A 69 -21.27 -16.63 20.18
CA GLU A 69 -22.30 -17.11 21.12
C GLU A 69 -23.71 -16.79 20.61
N ASN A 70 -23.91 -15.62 20.01
CA ASN A 70 -25.19 -15.21 19.42
C ASN A 70 -25.39 -15.66 17.96
N GLY A 71 -24.45 -16.40 17.37
CA GLY A 71 -24.54 -16.88 15.98
C GLY A 71 -24.43 -15.80 14.89
N LEU A 72 -23.95 -14.59 15.22
CA LEU A 72 -23.69 -13.53 14.24
C LEU A 72 -22.49 -13.87 13.33
N ILE A 73 -21.53 -14.61 13.86
CA ILE A 73 -20.40 -15.15 13.10
C ILE A 73 -20.20 -16.63 13.45
N PRO A 74 -19.74 -17.45 12.51
CA PRO A 74 -19.47 -18.85 12.79
C PRO A 74 -18.31 -18.98 13.80
N ALA A 75 -18.45 -19.92 14.75
CA ALA A 75 -17.41 -20.23 15.72
C ALA A 75 -16.16 -20.83 15.06
N SER A 76 -16.37 -21.59 13.99
CA SER A 76 -15.35 -22.13 13.11
C SER A 76 -15.75 -21.87 11.67
N TYR A 77 -14.84 -21.28 10.88
CA TYR A 77 -15.06 -21.11 9.45
C TYR A 77 -14.79 -22.44 8.75
N PRO A 78 -15.70 -22.92 7.89
CA PRO A 78 -15.39 -24.07 7.06
C PRO A 78 -14.18 -23.74 6.17
N PRO A 79 -13.35 -24.73 5.82
CA PRO A 79 -12.30 -24.52 4.84
C PRO A 79 -12.92 -24.02 3.54
N PHE A 80 -12.28 -23.05 2.90
CA PHE A 80 -12.75 -22.58 1.60
C PHE A 80 -12.72 -23.72 0.58
N GLU A 81 -13.80 -23.86 -0.18
CA GLU A 81 -13.83 -24.79 -1.30
C GLU A 81 -12.84 -24.32 -2.37
N LYS A 82 -11.95 -25.21 -2.80
CA LYS A 82 -10.90 -24.89 -3.79
C LYS A 82 -11.47 -24.85 -5.21
N THR A 83 -12.31 -23.87 -5.47
CA THR A 83 -12.98 -23.67 -6.76
C THR A 83 -12.16 -22.77 -7.69
N LYS A 84 -12.52 -22.78 -8.98
CA LYS A 84 -11.95 -21.85 -9.97
C LYS A 84 -12.24 -20.39 -9.60
N ASP A 85 -13.40 -20.12 -9.01
CA ASP A 85 -13.79 -18.77 -8.58
C ASP A 85 -12.92 -18.29 -7.42
N LEU A 86 -12.64 -19.16 -6.43
CA LEU A 86 -11.71 -18.84 -5.36
C LEU A 86 -10.29 -18.61 -5.90
N ALA A 87 -9.82 -19.45 -6.82
CA ALA A 87 -8.52 -19.26 -7.45
C ALA A 87 -8.46 -17.91 -8.21
N THR A 88 -9.53 -17.56 -8.92
CA THR A 88 -9.66 -16.27 -9.62
C THR A 88 -9.68 -15.10 -8.65
N LEU A 89 -10.39 -15.21 -7.52
CA LEU A 89 -10.40 -14.18 -6.49
C LEU A 89 -9.00 -14.02 -5.85
N ILE A 90 -8.33 -15.12 -5.56
CA ILE A 90 -6.96 -15.11 -5.02
C ILE A 90 -6.01 -14.47 -6.03
N ASP A 91 -6.11 -14.80 -7.32
CA ASP A 91 -5.27 -14.23 -8.38
C ASP A 91 -5.60 -12.74 -8.63
N LEU A 92 -6.86 -12.36 -8.58
CA LEU A 92 -7.30 -10.96 -8.65
C LEU A 92 -6.79 -10.13 -7.45
N THR A 93 -6.68 -10.76 -6.27
CA THR A 93 -6.27 -10.06 -5.05
C THR A 93 -4.77 -10.09 -4.80
N LEU A 94 -4.07 -11.15 -5.18
CA LEU A 94 -2.63 -11.35 -4.97
C LEU A 94 -1.80 -11.21 -6.24
N GLY A 95 -2.37 -11.52 -7.41
CA GLY A 95 -1.70 -11.48 -8.71
C GLY A 95 -1.70 -10.09 -9.35
N ASP A 96 -2.88 -9.51 -9.59
CA ASP A 96 -3.04 -8.17 -10.22
C ASP A 96 -3.57 -7.08 -9.26
N GLY A 97 -3.99 -7.48 -8.06
CA GLY A 97 -4.51 -6.60 -7.01
C GLY A 97 -3.40 -5.93 -6.22
N HIS A 98 -3.29 -4.60 -6.31
CA HIS A 98 -2.35 -3.84 -5.49
C HIS A 98 -2.83 -3.80 -4.02
N ILE A 99 -2.44 -4.80 -3.22
CA ILE A 99 -2.59 -4.75 -1.76
C ILE A 99 -1.54 -3.79 -1.20
N ASN A 100 -1.99 -2.59 -0.84
CA ASN A 100 -1.16 -1.59 -0.19
C ASN A 100 -1.33 -1.68 1.33
N LYS A 101 -0.22 -1.88 2.04
CA LYS A 101 -0.20 -1.89 3.50
C LYS A 101 0.23 -0.54 4.03
N PHE A 102 -0.66 0.15 4.72
CA PHE A 102 -0.36 1.38 5.45
C PHE A 102 -0.14 1.06 6.94
N PRO A 103 0.53 1.94 7.72
CA PRO A 103 0.85 1.67 9.12
C PRO A 103 -0.35 1.37 10.04
N ARG A 104 -1.59 1.66 9.61
CA ARG A 104 -2.83 1.46 10.39
C ARG A 104 -3.97 0.77 9.62
N THR A 105 -3.81 0.49 8.33
CA THR A 105 -4.89 -0.04 7.46
C THR A 105 -4.31 -0.77 6.26
N GLU A 106 -5.07 -1.71 5.71
CA GLU A 106 -4.75 -2.38 4.45
C GLU A 106 -5.74 -1.92 3.40
N LYS A 107 -5.25 -1.59 2.21
CA LYS A 107 -6.05 -1.15 1.07
C LYS A 107 -5.86 -2.13 -0.08
N LEU A 108 -6.92 -2.80 -0.45
CA LEU A 108 -6.96 -3.66 -1.62
C LEU A 108 -7.54 -2.87 -2.79
N PHE A 109 -6.76 -2.70 -3.85
CA PHE A 109 -7.26 -2.22 -5.14
C PHE A 109 -7.53 -3.42 -6.04
N ILE A 110 -8.81 -3.65 -6.35
CA ILE A 110 -9.25 -4.59 -7.37
C ILE A 110 -9.47 -3.80 -8.65
N TYR A 111 -8.64 -4.04 -9.66
CA TYR A 111 -8.92 -3.56 -11.01
C TYR A 111 -9.63 -4.69 -11.76
N SER A 112 -10.92 -4.53 -12.06
CA SER A 112 -11.58 -5.44 -12.98
C SER A 112 -11.39 -4.94 -14.40
N ARG A 113 -10.72 -5.74 -15.24
CA ARG A 113 -10.81 -5.56 -16.69
C ARG A 113 -12.10 -6.24 -17.14
N ILE A 114 -13.15 -5.47 -17.40
CA ILE A 114 -14.30 -5.98 -18.12
C ILE A 114 -13.83 -6.20 -19.56
N LEU A 115 -13.40 -7.42 -19.88
CA LEU A 115 -13.40 -7.86 -21.27
C LEU A 115 -14.86 -8.07 -21.63
N THR A 116 -15.51 -7.03 -22.13
CA THR A 116 -16.73 -7.20 -22.92
C THR A 116 -16.34 -7.95 -24.19
N THR A 117 -16.25 -9.28 -24.13
CA THR A 117 -16.55 -10.08 -25.31
C THR A 117 -18.03 -9.88 -25.55
N SER A 118 -18.37 -8.94 -26.43
CA SER A 118 -19.72 -8.74 -26.95
C SER A 118 -20.26 -10.10 -27.37
N PRO A 119 -21.37 -10.59 -26.77
CA PRO A 119 -22.21 -11.55 -27.45
C PRO A 119 -23.20 -10.74 -28.31
N PHE A 120 -23.59 -11.30 -29.45
CA PHE A 120 -24.63 -10.82 -30.37
C PHE A 120 -24.21 -9.80 -31.45
N GLN A 121 -23.54 -10.30 -32.49
CA GLN A 121 -23.98 -10.01 -33.85
C GLN A 121 -24.67 -11.26 -34.40
N THR A 122 -25.98 -11.38 -34.17
CA THR A 122 -26.84 -12.19 -35.04
C THR A 122 -27.11 -11.37 -36.29
N GLU A 123 -26.43 -11.70 -37.38
CA GLU A 123 -26.78 -11.25 -38.73
C GLU A 123 -28.19 -11.73 -39.05
N THR A 124 -29.16 -10.81 -39.09
CA THR A 124 -30.42 -11.03 -39.80
C THR A 124 -30.13 -10.98 -41.30
N ARG A 125 -29.90 -12.14 -41.90
CA ARG A 125 -30.08 -12.32 -43.36
C ARG A 125 -31.58 -12.38 -43.63
N ASN A 126 -32.13 -11.27 -44.12
CA ASN A 126 -33.42 -11.26 -44.78
C ASN A 126 -33.23 -11.70 -46.24
N TYR A 127 -34.18 -12.50 -46.73
CA TYR A 127 -34.34 -12.95 -48.11
C TYR A 127 -34.47 -11.78 -49.09
#